data_AF-A0A9E5WRD3-F1
#
_entry.id   AF-A0A9E5WRD3-F1
#
_cell.length_a   1.000
_cell.length_b   1.000
_cell.length_c   1.000
_cell.angle_alpha   90.00
_cell.angle_beta   90.00
_cell.angle_gamma   90.00
#
_symmetry.space_group_name_H-M   'P 1'
#
loop_
_entity.id
_entity.type
_entity.pdbx_description
1 polymer ?
#
loop_
_entity_poly.entity_id
_entity_poly.type
_entity_poly.pdbx_seq_one_letter_code
_entity_poly.pdbx_strand_id
1 'polypeptide(L)'
;MEFSGDTWGELRRQLRQRRKRMGRAEDMIVGSVHGHNFGPALDEAGRKTCAVCSQRSACNRTTAVASLADIKWHFSVFAGQPWAILLVWGWNARDQEQWRVYGLESGTLMPRPIRLLPSSVAQLAAAERSQIG
;
A
#
# COMPACT_ATOMS: atom_id res chain seq x y z
N MET A 1 -14.78 -13.66 2.40
CA MET A 1 -14.64 -13.84 0.95
C MET A 1 -13.48 -14.80 0.75
N GLU A 2 -13.73 -16.03 0.32
CA GLU A 2 -12.67 -17.00 0.06
C GLU A 2 -12.27 -16.92 -1.42
N PHE A 3 -10.97 -16.73 -1.67
CA PHE A 3 -10.44 -16.73 -3.02
C PHE A 3 -10.25 -18.17 -3.49
N SER A 4 -11.05 -18.60 -4.46
CA SER A 4 -10.94 -19.93 -5.08
C SER A 4 -10.00 -19.94 -6.28
N GLY A 5 -9.63 -21.13 -6.77
CA GLY A 5 -8.91 -21.30 -8.04
C GLY A 5 -9.59 -20.60 -9.22
N ASP A 6 -10.92 -20.57 -9.25
CA ASP A 6 -11.69 -19.91 -10.32
C ASP A 6 -11.55 -18.40 -10.28
N THR A 7 -11.55 -17.81 -9.08
CA THR A 7 -11.33 -16.36 -8.90
C THR A 7 -9.96 -15.96 -9.47
N TRP A 8 -8.95 -16.80 -9.26
CA TRP A 8 -7.61 -16.60 -9.81
C TRP A 8 -7.53 -16.83 -11.32
N GLY A 9 -8.23 -17.82 -11.85
CA GLY A 9 -8.32 -18.07 -13.29
C GLY A 9 -8.91 -16.86 -14.03
N GLU A 10 -9.96 -16.27 -13.46
CA GLU A 10 -10.62 -15.09 -14.00
C GLU A 10 -9.72 -13.85 -13.97
N LEU A 11 -9.03 -13.58 -12.85
CA LEU A 11 -8.05 -12.50 -12.76
C LEU A 11 -6.96 -12.63 -13.83
N ARG A 12 -6.37 -13.83 -13.98
CA ARG A 12 -5.35 -14.09 -15.02
C ARG A 12 -5.90 -13.86 -16.42
N ARG A 13 -7.13 -14.29 -16.69
CA ARG A 13 -7.79 -14.08 -17.99
C ARG A 13 -7.94 -12.59 -18.29
N GLN A 14 -8.44 -11.79 -17.34
CA GLN A 14 -8.61 -10.36 -17.53
C GLN A 14 -7.28 -9.63 -17.77
N LEU A 15 -6.22 -10.01 -17.06
CA LEU A 15 -4.89 -9.43 -17.25
C LEU A 15 -4.31 -9.74 -18.63
N ARG A 16 -4.43 -10.99 -19.09
CA ARG A 16 -4.03 -11.36 -20.44
C ARG A 16 -4.79 -10.57 -21.50
N GLN A 17 -6.10 -10.37 -21.31
CA GLN A 17 -6.91 -9.56 -22.23
C GLN A 17 -6.50 -8.08 -22.24
N ARG A 18 -6.19 -7.49 -21.08
CA ARG A 18 -5.69 -6.10 -21.00
C ARG A 18 -4.36 -5.95 -21.72
N ARG A 19 -3.39 -6.83 -21.48
CA ARG A 19 -2.09 -6.83 -22.17
C ARG A 19 -2.24 -6.90 -23.70
N LYS A 20 -3.06 -7.85 -24.17
CA LYS A 20 -3.33 -8.01 -25.61
C LYS A 20 -3.96 -6.75 -26.22
N ARG A 21 -4.91 -6.11 -25.52
CA ARG A 21 -5.61 -4.91 -25.99
C ARG A 21 -4.68 -3.69 -26.07
N MET A 22 -3.75 -3.55 -25.13
CA MET A 22 -2.85 -2.40 -25.08
C MET A 22 -1.59 -2.57 -25.94
N GLY A 23 -1.37 -3.75 -26.55
CA GLY A 23 -0.14 -4.05 -27.29
C GLY A 23 1.11 -4.13 -26.39
N ARG A 24 0.92 -4.32 -25.09
CA ARG A 24 1.98 -4.33 -24.07
C ARG A 24 2.07 -5.70 -23.42
N ALA A 25 2.69 -6.64 -24.12
CA ALA A 25 2.88 -7.99 -23.60
C ALA A 25 3.82 -8.02 -22.38
N GLU A 26 4.70 -7.03 -22.31
CA GLU A 26 5.70 -6.76 -21.28
C GLU A 26 5.12 -6.17 -19.98
N ASP A 27 3.89 -5.64 -20.01
CA ASP A 27 3.28 -5.04 -18.81
C ASP A 27 3.06 -6.09 -17.72
N MET A 28 3.91 -6.08 -16.70
CA MET A 28 3.81 -6.96 -15.54
C MET A 28 3.06 -6.28 -14.40
N ILE A 29 2.19 -7.01 -13.69
CA ILE A 29 1.74 -6.51 -12.40
C ILE A 29 2.96 -6.58 -11.48
N VAL A 30 3.43 -5.43 -11.03
CA VAL A 30 4.58 -5.32 -10.12
C VAL A 30 4.18 -5.28 -8.65
N GLY A 31 2.88 -5.25 -8.35
CA GLY A 31 2.43 -5.18 -6.96
C GLY A 31 0.93 -4.99 -6.81
N SER A 32 0.51 -4.74 -5.58
CA SER A 32 -0.87 -4.42 -5.22
C SER A 32 -0.93 -3.22 -4.29
N VAL A 33 -2.10 -2.55 -4.26
CA VAL A 33 -2.37 -1.41 -3.40
C VAL A 33 -3.70 -1.58 -2.70
N HIS A 34 -3.77 -1.26 -1.41
CA HIS A 34 -5.02 -1.16 -0.67
C HIS A 34 -4.95 -0.13 0.44
N GLY A 35 -6.11 0.17 1.04
CA GLY A 35 -6.27 1.20 2.04
C GLY A 35 -6.95 0.71 3.32
N HIS A 36 -6.50 1.24 4.45
CA HIS A 36 -7.14 1.05 5.75
C HIS A 36 -7.91 2.33 6.12
N ASN A 37 -9.21 2.33 5.85
CA ASN A 37 -10.11 3.45 6.08
C ASN A 37 -10.64 3.55 7.53
N PHE A 38 -10.07 2.78 8.46
CA PHE A 38 -10.44 2.85 9.87
C PHE A 38 -9.52 3.81 10.62
N GLY A 39 -10.12 4.67 11.44
CA GLY A 39 -9.41 5.52 12.39
C GLY A 39 -9.07 4.79 13.69
N PRO A 40 -8.42 5.47 14.64
CA PRO A 40 -8.30 4.97 16.01
C PRO A 40 -9.68 4.60 16.56
N ALA A 41 -9.74 3.57 17.41
CA ALA A 41 -10.97 3.21 18.12
C ALA A 41 -11.56 4.42 18.85
N LEU A 42 -12.88 4.40 19.04
CA LEU A 42 -13.56 5.36 19.90
C LEU A 42 -13.50 4.87 21.36
N ASP A 43 -13.40 5.79 22.30
CA ASP A 43 -13.58 5.51 23.73
C ASP A 43 -15.06 5.37 24.10
N GLU A 44 -15.35 5.09 25.37
CA GLU A 44 -16.72 4.94 25.89
C GLU A 44 -17.58 6.20 25.72
N ALA A 45 -16.95 7.38 25.57
CA ALA A 45 -17.62 8.66 25.32
C ALA A 45 -17.72 8.98 23.81
N GLY A 46 -17.40 8.04 22.92
CA GLY A 46 -17.44 8.21 21.47
C GLY A 46 -16.32 9.11 20.91
N ARG A 47 -15.30 9.45 21.70
CA ARG A 47 -14.16 10.27 21.25
C ARG A 47 -13.12 9.36 20.62
N LYS A 48 -12.46 9.80 19.54
CA LYS A 48 -11.27 9.10 19.02
C LYS A 48 -10.25 8.98 20.17
N THR A 49 -9.78 7.78 20.48
CA THR A 49 -8.80 7.55 21.57
C THR A 49 -7.56 8.43 21.41
N CYS A 50 -7.15 8.73 20.18
CA CYS A 50 -6.02 9.62 19.91
C CYS A 50 -6.29 11.09 20.26
N ALA A 51 -7.55 11.55 20.32
CA ALA A 51 -7.88 12.96 20.58
C ALA A 51 -7.52 13.39 22.01
N VAL A 52 -7.57 12.47 22.97
CA VAL A 52 -7.24 12.72 24.39
C VAL A 52 -5.83 12.22 24.77
N CYS A 53 -5.09 11.67 23.80
CA CYS A 53 -3.77 11.11 24.03
C CYS A 53 -2.71 12.23 24.07
N SER A 54 -2.03 12.39 25.21
CA SER A 54 -0.95 13.38 25.37
C SER A 54 0.24 13.17 24.42
N GLN A 55 0.39 11.96 23.88
CA GLN A 55 1.47 11.59 22.95
C GLN A 55 1.10 11.80 21.47
N ARG A 56 -0.11 12.29 21.15
CA ARG A 56 -0.61 12.39 19.77
C ARG A 56 0.36 13.15 18.86
N SER A 57 0.93 14.26 19.32
CA SER A 57 1.85 15.10 18.55
C SER A 57 3.10 14.35 18.10
N ALA A 58 3.66 13.48 18.95
CA ALA A 58 4.89 12.72 18.69
C ALA A 58 4.64 11.27 18.23
N CYS A 59 3.40 10.78 18.26
CA CYS A 59 3.09 9.40 17.94
C CYS A 59 3.38 9.07 16.46
N ASN A 60 4.05 7.94 16.23
CA ASN A 60 4.38 7.41 14.90
C ASN A 60 3.54 6.20 14.48
N ARG A 61 2.54 5.82 15.29
CA ARG A 61 1.61 4.74 14.95
C ARG A 61 0.80 5.12 13.71
N THR A 62 0.61 4.14 12.85
CA THR A 62 -0.14 4.28 11.60
C THR A 62 -0.98 3.04 11.37
N THR A 63 -2.12 3.20 10.69
CA THR A 63 -2.90 2.08 10.19
C THR A 63 -2.34 1.53 8.88
N ALA A 64 -1.41 2.22 8.21
CA ALA A 64 -0.73 1.74 7.01
C ALA A 64 0.28 0.62 7.32
N VAL A 65 -0.18 -0.52 7.84
CA VAL A 65 0.63 -1.67 8.24
C VAL A 65 0.21 -2.92 7.48
N ALA A 66 1.16 -3.75 7.06
CA ALA A 66 0.85 -5.05 6.47
C ALA A 66 0.37 -6.05 7.54
N SER A 67 -0.61 -6.86 7.16
CA SER A 67 -1.24 -7.91 7.97
C SER A 67 -0.82 -9.30 7.50
N LEU A 68 -1.17 -10.34 8.28
CA LEU A 68 -1.00 -11.73 7.84
C LEU A 68 -1.83 -12.07 6.59
N ALA A 69 -2.99 -11.43 6.42
CA ALA A 69 -3.81 -11.60 5.22
C ALA A 69 -3.08 -11.05 3.98
N ASP A 70 -2.36 -9.93 4.14
CA ASP A 70 -1.56 -9.35 3.08
C ASP A 70 -0.41 -10.26 2.65
N ILE A 71 0.25 -10.94 3.60
CA ILE A 71 1.28 -11.93 3.28
C ILE A 71 0.69 -13.08 2.46
N LYS A 72 -0.44 -13.65 2.91
CA LYS A 72 -1.12 -14.75 2.19
C LYS A 72 -1.54 -14.32 0.78
N TRP A 73 -2.08 -13.11 0.66
CA TRP A 73 -2.42 -12.49 -0.62
C TRP A 73 -1.18 -12.38 -1.52
N HIS A 74 -0.08 -11.84 -0.99
CA HIS A 74 1.17 -11.67 -1.73
C HIS A 74 1.70 -12.99 -2.28
N PHE A 75 1.74 -14.04 -1.45
CA PHE A 75 2.13 -15.39 -1.89
C PHE A 75 1.19 -15.98 -2.94
N SER A 76 -0.12 -15.71 -2.85
CA SER A 76 -1.11 -16.25 -3.78
C SER A 76 -1.05 -15.58 -5.16
N VAL A 77 -0.88 -14.25 -5.19
CA VAL A 77 -0.92 -13.45 -6.43
C VAL A 77 0.42 -13.45 -7.13
N PHE A 78 1.48 -13.27 -6.34
CA PHE A 78 2.84 -13.08 -6.84
C PHE A 78 3.72 -14.28 -6.59
N ALA A 79 3.20 -15.44 -6.17
CA ALA A 79 3.99 -16.67 -5.96
C ALA A 79 5.25 -16.43 -5.09
N GLY A 80 5.17 -15.54 -4.11
CA GLY A 80 6.30 -15.20 -3.23
C GLY A 80 7.45 -14.47 -3.92
N GLN A 81 7.21 -13.83 -5.07
CA GLN A 81 8.27 -13.12 -5.78
C GLN A 81 8.75 -11.88 -4.99
N PRO A 82 10.08 -11.70 -4.83
CA PRO A 82 10.65 -10.62 -4.02
C PRO A 82 10.57 -9.24 -4.67
N TRP A 83 10.41 -9.19 -6.00
CA TRP A 83 10.24 -7.95 -6.75
C TRP A 83 8.84 -7.35 -6.63
N ALA A 84 7.85 -8.13 -6.18
CA ALA A 84 6.50 -7.63 -6.05
C ALA A 84 6.38 -6.71 -4.82
N ILE A 85 5.67 -5.60 -4.97
CA ILE A 85 5.46 -4.62 -3.90
C ILE A 85 4.01 -4.64 -3.40
N LEU A 86 3.83 -4.37 -2.11
CA LEU A 86 2.54 -4.05 -1.53
C LEU A 86 2.57 -2.61 -1.02
N LEU A 87 1.68 -1.78 -1.55
CA LEU A 87 1.50 -0.40 -1.12
C LEU A 87 0.27 -0.32 -0.21
N VAL A 88 0.45 0.10 1.03
CA VAL A 88 -0.64 0.26 2.01
C VAL A 88 -0.83 1.74 2.30
N TRP A 89 -2.06 2.22 2.10
CA TRP A 89 -2.50 3.54 2.54
C TRP A 89 -3.23 3.45 3.88
N GLY A 90 -3.08 4.48 4.71
CA GLY A 90 -3.81 4.60 5.96
C GLY A 90 -3.58 5.95 6.62
N TRP A 91 -3.80 5.99 7.92
CA TRP A 91 -3.80 7.21 8.73
C TRP A 91 -2.86 7.06 9.93
N ASN A 92 -2.21 8.14 10.32
CA ASN A 92 -1.50 8.19 11.60
C ASN A 92 -2.37 8.78 12.72
N ALA A 93 -1.85 8.77 13.95
CA ALA A 93 -2.54 9.33 15.12
C ALA A 93 -2.87 10.84 15.01
N ARG A 94 -2.26 11.56 14.06
CA ARG A 94 -2.50 12.98 13.79
C ARG A 94 -3.56 13.21 12.69
N ASP A 95 -4.31 12.18 12.30
CA ASP A 95 -5.24 12.21 11.18
C ASP A 95 -4.55 12.62 9.85
N GLN A 96 -3.27 12.31 9.69
CA GLN A 96 -2.54 12.54 8.45
C GLN A 96 -2.45 11.23 7.66
N GLU A 97 -2.66 11.32 6.35
CA GLU A 97 -2.46 10.20 5.45
C GLU A 97 -1.01 9.71 5.49
N GLN A 98 -0.85 8.40 5.36
CA GLN A 98 0.43 7.71 5.33
C GLN A 98 0.39 6.63 4.27
N TRP A 99 1.49 6.53 3.53
CA TRP A 99 1.73 5.47 2.57
C TRP A 99 2.94 4.66 3.04
N ARG A 100 2.84 3.33 3.01
CA ARG A 100 3.95 2.43 3.28
C ARG A 100 4.08 1.40 2.17
N VAL A 101 5.32 1.15 1.75
CA VAL A 101 5.64 0.07 0.82
C VAL A 101 6.21 -1.10 1.59
N TYR A 102 5.81 -2.29 1.18
CA TYR A 102 6.32 -3.54 1.67
C TYR A 102 6.82 -4.38 0.50
N GLY A 103 7.92 -5.09 0.72
CA GLY A 103 8.44 -6.11 -0.18
C GLY A 103 8.69 -7.41 0.58
N LEU A 104 8.68 -8.54 -0.12
CA LEU A 104 8.94 -9.82 0.51
C LEU A 104 10.44 -9.98 0.82
N GLU A 105 10.75 -10.36 2.06
CA GLU A 105 12.09 -10.69 2.52
C GLU A 105 11.99 -11.84 3.52
N SER A 106 12.72 -12.92 3.27
CA SER A 106 12.70 -14.13 4.11
C SER A 106 11.28 -14.62 4.43
N GLY A 107 10.38 -14.54 3.44
CA GLY A 107 8.99 -14.98 3.56
C GLY A 107 8.05 -14.03 4.32
N THR A 108 8.51 -12.85 4.70
CA THR A 108 7.70 -11.83 5.40
C THR A 108 7.65 -10.53 4.62
N LEU A 109 6.56 -9.77 4.75
CA LEU A 109 6.45 -8.43 4.19
C LEU A 109 7.20 -7.41 5.06
N MET A 110 8.34 -6.95 4.57
CA MET A 110 9.21 -5.99 5.25
C MET A 110 9.02 -4.58 4.67
N PRO A 111 8.99 -3.53 5.52
CA PRO A 111 8.91 -2.16 5.06
C PRO A 111 10.06 -1.81 4.11
N ARG A 112 9.75 -1.07 3.04
CA ARG A 112 10.72 -0.51 2.11
C ARG A 112 10.58 1.01 2.06
N PRO A 113 11.68 1.74 1.82
CA PRO A 113 11.61 3.19 1.62
C PRO A 113 10.77 3.48 0.37
N ILE A 114 9.95 4.53 0.46
CA ILE A 114 9.19 5.06 -0.67
C ILE A 114 9.41 6.56 -0.76
N ARG A 115 9.56 7.05 -2.00
CA ARG A 115 9.45 8.46 -2.32
C ARG A 115 8.14 8.66 -3.08
N LEU A 116 7.20 9.37 -2.47
CA LEU A 116 6.01 9.81 -3.18
C LEU A 116 6.41 10.96 -4.11
N LEU A 117 6.13 10.78 -5.40
CA LEU A 117 6.28 11.86 -6.35
C LEU A 117 5.12 12.83 -6.20
N PRO A 118 5.36 14.14 -6.40
CA PRO A 118 4.28 15.11 -6.43
C PRO A 118 3.17 14.73 -7.42
N SER A 119 1.93 15.07 -7.09
CA SER A 119 0.75 14.68 -7.86
C SER A 119 0.60 15.42 -9.20
N SER A 120 1.45 16.42 -9.46
CA SER A 120 1.49 17.14 -10.72
C SER A 120 2.90 17.22 -11.30
N VAL A 121 2.97 17.22 -12.64
CA VAL A 121 4.22 17.41 -13.41
C VAL A 121 4.92 18.72 -13.04
N ALA A 122 4.15 19.78 -12.75
CA ALA A 122 4.69 21.07 -12.32
C ALA A 122 5.42 20.99 -10.97
N GLN A 123 4.87 20.24 -10.01
CA GLN A 123 5.51 20.06 -8.71
C GLN A 123 6.71 19.11 -8.78
N LEU A 124 6.68 18.11 -9.68
CA LEU A 124 7.83 17.25 -10.00
C LEU A 124 9.02 18.09 -10.50
N ALA A 125 8.79 18.94 -11.49
CA ALA A 125 9.81 19.82 -12.05
C ALA A 125 10.37 20.84 -11.04
N ALA A 126 9.55 21.29 -10.08
CA ALA A 126 10.01 22.16 -9.00
C ALA A 126 10.88 21.41 -7.97
N ALA A 127 10.51 20.18 -7.61
CA ALA A 127 11.28 19.35 -6.69
C ALA A 127 12.66 18.97 -7.26
N GLU A 128 12.75 18.66 -8.56
CA GLU A 128 14.03 18.34 -9.22
C GLU A 128 14.99 19.54 -9.21
N ARG A 129 14.51 20.77 -9.39
CA ARG A 129 15.35 21.97 -9.34
C ARG A 129 15.93 22.25 -7.95
N SER A 130 15.19 21.92 -6.88
CA SER A 130 15.65 22.10 -5.50
C SER A 130 16.74 21.12 -5.06
N GLN A 131 16.97 20.02 -5.80
CA GLN A 131 18.01 19.04 -5.47
C GLN A 131 19.36 19.34 -6.13
N ILE A 132 19.43 20.36 -7.00
CA ILE A 132 20.61 20.71 -7.80
C ILE A 132 21.26 22.03 -7.30
N GLY A 133 20.66 22.71 -6.31
CA GLY A 133 21.22 23.89 -5.64
C GLY A 133 21.62 23.58 -4.21
#